data_AF-U9VSY8-F1
#
_entry.id   AF-U9VSY8-F1
#
_cell.length_a   1.000
_cell.length_b   1.000
_cell.length_c   1.000
_cell.angle_alpha   90.00
_cell.angle_beta   90.00
_cell.angle_gamma   90.00
#
_symmetry.space_group_name_H-M   'P 1'
#
loop_
_entity.id
_entity.type
_entity.pdbx_description
1 polymer ?
#
loop_
_entity_poly.entity_id
_entity_poly.type
_entity_poly.pdbx_seq_one_letter_code
_entity_poly.pdbx_strand_id
1 'polypeptide(L)'
;MPFDSPSTSDPHPDWHDLLAGYALDNLSPEERETLQTLLAQRPELKAELLAYQETLALVPYALDPAPLPRNLEATIIAIAQRTKRATQTGQAPSNPQPRRRQRRWYALTMVAALLIAIIGTDNYRLRQQQIALQTQLGNAQVEQQALQTAKETLQAQLEATETQLAAANVEAVLNILRQPNALVYSLQGTDNASTSSGSLLTLPDHSEVQLVSHNLPVLPTGQVYRLWSVATETSTPMFCGQFNNTEEGSVQWTVPDALCNAKPAKVIITVDAVIDPPVPKGPPVLTGEI
;
A
#
# COMPACT_ATOMS: atom_id res chain seq x y z
N MET A 1 -20.80 24.30 27.74
CA MET A 1 -20.14 23.01 27.49
C MET A 1 -19.72 22.46 28.83
N PRO A 2 -20.40 21.44 29.38
CA PRO A 2 -20.01 20.80 30.62
C PRO A 2 -18.91 19.76 30.31
N PHE A 3 -17.81 19.82 31.05
CA PHE A 3 -16.83 18.74 31.08
C PHE A 3 -17.45 17.60 31.89
N ASP A 4 -17.80 16.52 31.20
CA ASP A 4 -18.26 15.28 31.80
C ASP A 4 -17.00 14.50 32.21
N SER A 5 -16.70 14.48 33.50
CA SER A 5 -15.62 13.65 34.06
C SER A 5 -16.19 12.26 34.36
N PRO A 6 -15.68 11.17 33.76
CA PRO A 6 -16.09 9.83 34.16
C PRO A 6 -15.55 9.55 35.55
N SER A 7 -16.45 9.18 36.46
CA SER A 7 -16.15 8.68 37.80
C SER A 7 -15.38 7.37 37.66
N THR A 8 -14.05 7.41 37.78
CA THR A 8 -13.22 6.21 37.85
C THR A 8 -12.85 5.96 39.30
N SER A 9 -13.68 5.13 39.94
CA SER A 9 -13.35 4.44 41.17
C SER A 9 -12.43 3.26 40.83
N ASP A 10 -11.16 3.56 40.60
CA ASP A 10 -10.06 2.58 40.52
C ASP A 10 -8.98 2.98 41.54
N PRO A 11 -8.29 2.04 42.20
CA PRO A 11 -7.29 2.33 43.23
C PRO A 11 -5.93 2.76 42.65
N HIS A 12 -5.81 2.92 41.32
CA HIS A 12 -4.59 3.35 40.65
C HIS A 12 -4.74 4.81 40.18
N PRO A 13 -3.90 5.75 40.67
CA PRO A 13 -3.95 7.14 40.26
C PRO A 13 -3.72 7.30 38.75
N ASP A 14 -4.48 8.19 38.09
CA ASP A 14 -4.22 8.55 36.69
C ASP A 14 -2.79 9.11 36.56
N TRP A 15 -2.15 8.85 35.44
CA TRP A 15 -0.76 9.28 35.23
C TRP A 15 -0.62 10.81 35.19
N HIS A 16 -1.66 11.53 34.78
CA HIS A 16 -1.72 12.99 34.89
C HIS A 16 -1.69 13.44 36.36
N ASP A 17 -2.40 12.75 37.25
CA ASP A 17 -2.44 13.06 38.68
C ASP A 17 -1.08 12.81 39.33
N LEU A 18 -0.36 11.76 38.90
CA LEU A 18 1.00 11.49 39.35
C LEU A 18 1.99 12.58 38.90
N LEU A 19 1.87 13.08 37.66
CA LEU A 19 2.72 14.16 37.16
C LEU A 19 2.42 15.48 37.87
N ALA A 20 1.14 15.83 38.04
CA ALA A 20 0.71 17.03 38.74
C ALA A 20 1.11 16.99 40.23
N GLY A 21 0.88 15.84 40.88
CA GLY A 21 1.29 15.60 42.25
C GLY A 21 2.80 15.68 42.44
N TYR A 22 3.60 15.19 41.49
CA TYR A 22 5.06 15.32 41.55
C TYR A 22 5.51 16.77 41.41
N ALA A 23 4.92 17.51 40.46
CA ALA A 23 5.31 18.89 40.20
C ALA A 23 4.93 19.83 41.37
N LEU A 24 3.89 19.47 42.14
CA LEU A 24 3.47 20.16 43.37
C LEU A 24 4.16 19.64 44.65
N ASP A 25 5.12 18.71 44.54
CA ASP A 25 5.74 17.97 45.65
C ASP A 25 4.74 17.34 46.65
N ASN A 26 3.62 16.86 46.12
CA ASN A 26 2.50 16.29 46.88
C ASN A 26 2.33 14.78 46.67
N LEU A 27 3.38 14.06 46.24
CA LEU A 27 3.33 12.60 46.12
C LEU A 27 3.77 11.89 47.40
N SER A 28 3.02 10.86 47.76
CA SER A 28 3.45 9.87 48.75
C SER A 28 4.65 9.05 48.26
N PRO A 29 5.40 8.39 49.16
CA PRO A 29 6.52 7.54 48.78
C PRO A 29 6.15 6.42 47.79
N GLU A 30 4.95 5.83 47.92
CA GLU A 30 4.45 4.74 47.08
C GLU A 30 4.09 5.21 45.66
N GLU A 31 3.50 6.40 45.54
CA GLU A 31 3.19 7.02 44.25
C GLU A 31 4.45 7.46 43.50
N ARG A 32 5.50 7.86 44.22
CA ARG A 32 6.80 8.19 43.61
C ARG A 32 7.45 6.98 42.96
N GLU A 33 7.35 5.80 43.57
CA GLU A 33 7.84 4.55 42.97
C GLU A 33 7.03 4.14 41.73
N THR A 34 5.71 4.37 41.78
CA THR A 34 4.81 4.15 40.65
C THR A 34 5.17 5.07 39.47
N LEU A 35 5.40 6.36 39.75
CA LEU A 35 5.83 7.33 38.75
C LEU A 35 7.21 6.98 38.17
N GLN A 36 8.17 6.55 38.98
CA GLN A 36 9.50 6.13 38.50
C GLN A 36 9.40 4.93 37.55
N THR A 37 8.54 3.96 37.89
CA THR A 37 8.28 2.79 37.04
C THR A 37 7.64 3.21 35.72
N LEU A 38 6.68 4.14 35.77
CA LEU A 38 6.01 4.67 34.58
C LEU A 38 6.97 5.45 33.67
N LEU A 39 7.87 6.26 34.24
CA LEU A 39 8.90 7.00 33.50
C LEU A 39 9.99 6.10 32.91
N ALA A 40 10.19 4.91 33.47
CA ALA A 40 11.07 3.88 32.90
C ALA A 40 10.42 3.18 31.69
N GLN A 41 9.10 2.97 31.72
CA GLN A 41 8.34 2.38 30.62
C GLN A 41 8.04 3.36 29.49
N ARG A 42 7.83 4.65 29.81
CA ARG A 42 7.48 5.71 28.85
C ARG A 42 8.38 6.94 29.04
N PRO A 43 9.54 7.00 28.37
CA PRO A 43 10.48 8.12 28.53
C PRO A 43 9.94 9.44 27.95
N GLU A 44 8.94 9.39 27.07
CA GLU A 44 8.24 10.54 26.49
C GLU A 44 7.53 11.42 27.56
N LEU A 45 7.07 10.82 28.67
CA LEU A 45 6.43 11.54 29.77
C LEU A 45 7.40 12.47 30.54
N LYS A 46 8.72 12.33 30.35
CA LYS A 46 9.71 13.23 30.96
C LYS A 46 9.63 14.65 30.41
N ALA A 47 9.32 14.79 29.12
CA ALA A 47 9.14 16.11 28.50
C ALA A 47 7.89 16.80 29.06
N GLU A 48 6.81 16.03 29.24
CA GLU A 48 5.56 16.51 29.82
C GLU A 48 5.75 16.94 31.29
N LEU A 49 6.49 16.17 32.09
CA LEU A 49 6.82 16.52 33.47
C LEU A 49 7.58 17.86 33.57
N LEU A 50 8.54 18.09 32.66
CA LEU A 50 9.28 19.34 32.61
C LEU A 50 8.37 20.53 32.25
N ALA A 51 7.44 20.35 31.31
CA ALA A 51 6.47 21.40 30.95
C ALA A 51 5.56 21.77 32.14
N TYR A 52 5.13 20.79 32.94
CA TYR A 52 4.36 21.03 34.17
C TYR A 52 5.18 21.82 35.21
N GLN A 53 6.45 21.45 35.42
CA GLN A 53 7.34 22.15 36.34
C GLN A 53 7.64 23.58 35.90
N GLU A 54 7.83 23.82 34.59
CA GLU A 54 8.03 25.16 34.03
C GLU A 54 6.78 26.03 34.22
N THR A 55 5.59 25.47 34.01
CA THR A 55 4.33 26.18 34.22
C THR A 55 4.12 26.54 35.70
N LEU A 56 4.45 25.63 36.62
CA LEU A 56 4.38 25.89 38.06
C LEU A 56 5.45 26.88 38.54
N ALA A 57 6.62 26.93 37.90
CA ALA A 57 7.65 27.91 38.21
C ALA A 57 7.21 29.37 37.93
N LEU A 58 6.15 29.56 37.14
CA LEU A 58 5.54 30.87 36.90
C LEU A 58 4.56 31.29 38.01
N VAL A 59 4.01 30.34 38.78
CA VAL A 59 3.02 30.63 39.83
C VAL A 59 3.54 31.59 40.90
N PRO A 60 4.78 31.47 41.42
CA PRO A 60 5.32 32.41 42.39
C PRO A 60 5.36 33.87 41.91
N TYR A 61 5.43 34.12 40.60
CA TYR A 61 5.44 35.47 40.03
C TYR A 61 4.06 36.12 40.00
N ALA A 62 2.98 35.34 40.17
CA ALA A 62 1.61 35.84 40.28
C ALA A 62 1.18 36.10 41.73
N LEU A 63 2.03 35.77 42.71
CA LEU A 63 1.77 36.00 44.13
C LEU A 63 2.29 37.38 44.55
N ASP A 64 1.54 38.05 45.43
CA ASP A 64 2.00 39.31 46.02
C ASP A 64 3.29 39.08 46.83
N PRO A 65 4.34 39.90 46.63
CA PRO A 65 5.58 39.77 47.38
C PRO A 65 5.34 39.93 48.89
N ALA A 66 5.65 38.88 49.66
CA ALA A 66 5.60 38.96 51.11
C ALA A 66 6.72 39.89 51.63
N PRO A 67 6.44 40.76 52.63
CA PRO A 67 7.45 41.68 53.15
C PRO A 67 8.61 40.90 53.78
N LEU A 68 9.80 41.07 53.23
CA LEU A 68 11.00 40.44 53.76
C LEU A 68 11.38 41.05 55.12
N PRO A 69 11.81 40.25 56.10
CA PRO A 69 12.43 40.75 57.33
C PRO A 69 13.64 41.62 56.98
N ARG A 70 13.74 42.81 57.59
CA ARG A 70 14.74 43.84 57.25
C ARG A 70 16.20 43.38 57.42
N ASN A 71 16.44 42.28 58.12
CA ASN A 71 17.75 41.70 58.39
C ASN A 71 18.03 40.42 57.57
N LEU A 72 17.11 39.97 56.70
CA LEU A 72 17.23 38.67 56.02
C LEU A 72 18.33 38.70 54.95
N GLU A 73 18.43 39.78 54.18
CA GLU A 73 19.52 40.00 53.22
C GLU A 73 20.88 40.03 53.93
N ALA A 74 21.00 40.82 55.00
CA ALA A 74 22.21 40.88 55.81
C ALA A 74 22.56 39.52 56.44
N THR A 75 21.55 38.72 56.81
CA THR A 75 21.73 37.37 57.36
C THR A 75 22.21 36.40 56.28
N ILE A 76 21.64 36.42 55.09
CA ILE A 76 22.07 35.59 53.95
C ILE A 76 23.50 35.97 53.52
N ILE A 77 23.80 37.28 53.42
CA ILE A 77 25.13 37.77 53.10
C ILE A 77 26.12 37.37 54.19
N ALA A 78 25.77 37.50 55.47
CA ALA A 78 26.62 37.09 56.58
C ALA A 78 26.86 35.58 56.61
N ILE A 79 25.85 34.77 56.29
CA ILE A 79 25.98 33.31 56.16
C ILE A 79 26.88 32.99 54.97
N ALA A 80 26.63 33.56 53.78
CA ALA A 80 27.45 33.33 52.59
C ALA A 80 28.91 33.80 52.75
N GLN A 81 29.13 34.93 53.43
CA GLN A 81 30.47 35.43 53.78
C GLN A 81 31.14 34.58 54.85
N ARG A 82 30.39 34.03 55.82
CA ARG A 82 30.91 33.02 56.76
C ARG A 82 31.29 31.74 56.04
N THR A 83 30.49 31.26 55.08
CA THR A 83 30.82 30.08 54.26
C THR A 83 32.07 30.32 53.41
N LYS A 84 32.22 31.53 52.85
CA LYS A 84 33.44 31.94 52.12
C LYS A 84 34.67 32.14 53.03
N ARG A 85 34.53 32.80 54.19
CA ARG A 85 35.64 33.01 55.15
C ARG A 85 36.06 31.72 55.85
N ALA A 86 35.13 30.83 56.18
CA ALA A 86 35.43 29.50 56.71
C ALA A 86 36.23 28.64 55.72
N THR A 87 36.20 28.98 54.42
CA THR A 87 37.02 28.35 53.37
C THR A 87 38.39 29.04 53.19
N GLN A 88 38.60 30.24 53.76
CA GLN A 88 39.81 31.07 53.54
C GLN A 88 40.67 31.30 54.80
N THR A 89 40.13 31.25 56.02
CA THR A 89 40.90 31.51 57.27
C THR A 89 41.42 30.22 57.92
N GLY A 90 42.09 29.38 57.12
CA GLY A 90 42.82 28.21 57.59
C GLY A 90 44.33 28.44 57.62
N GLN A 91 44.81 29.40 58.41
CA GLN A 91 46.23 29.49 58.81
C GLN A 91 46.34 29.77 60.32
N ALA A 92 46.58 28.71 61.08
CA ALA A 92 47.14 28.70 62.44
C ALA A 92 47.76 27.28 62.67
N PRO A 93 48.71 27.14 63.61
CA PRO A 93 50.07 26.68 63.37
C PRO A 93 50.24 25.18 63.16
N SER A 94 51.42 24.84 62.64
CA SER A 94 51.95 23.50 62.41
C SER A 94 51.77 22.56 63.62
N ASN A 95 50.87 21.58 63.48
CA ASN A 95 50.98 20.30 64.18
C ASN A 95 50.55 19.19 63.22
N PRO A 96 51.29 18.07 63.07
CA PRO A 96 51.06 17.14 61.98
C PRO A 96 49.94 16.12 62.29
N GLN A 97 49.13 15.84 61.25
CA GLN A 97 48.27 14.67 61.01
C GLN A 97 46.85 14.57 61.63
N PRO A 98 45.89 13.81 61.00
CA PRO A 98 46.07 12.87 59.89
C PRO A 98 45.21 13.07 58.61
N ARG A 99 45.85 12.80 57.47
CA ARG A 99 45.41 12.91 56.06
C ARG A 99 44.24 12.01 55.61
N ARG A 100 43.44 11.44 56.53
CA ARG A 100 42.47 10.37 56.19
C ARG A 100 41.09 10.89 55.72
N ARG A 101 40.66 12.08 56.16
CA ARG A 101 39.32 12.64 55.87
C ARG A 101 39.23 13.34 54.50
N GLN A 102 40.32 13.97 54.06
CA GLN A 102 40.40 14.70 52.79
C GLN A 102 40.38 13.73 51.57
N ARG A 103 40.98 12.54 51.71
CA ARG A 103 40.96 11.50 50.66
C ARG A 103 39.55 10.93 50.41
N ARG A 104 38.66 10.94 51.42
CA ARG A 104 37.26 10.47 51.27
C ARG A 104 36.39 11.45 50.48
N TRP A 105 36.63 12.75 50.61
CA TRP A 105 35.90 13.77 49.83
C TRP A 105 36.34 13.82 48.36
N TYR A 106 37.64 13.71 48.07
CA TYR A 106 38.12 13.56 46.68
C TYR A 106 37.69 12.24 46.04
N ALA A 107 37.51 11.16 46.81
CA ALA A 107 36.96 9.91 46.30
C ALA A 107 35.50 10.08 45.85
N LEU A 108 34.67 10.84 46.59
CA LEU A 108 33.28 11.10 46.21
C LEU A 108 33.14 11.95 44.94
N THR A 109 33.99 12.97 44.75
CA THR A 109 33.96 13.80 43.53
C THR A 109 34.43 13.03 42.29
N MET A 110 35.41 12.13 42.45
CA MET A 110 35.86 11.25 41.36
C MET A 110 34.79 10.23 40.96
N VAL A 111 34.04 9.69 41.92
CA VAL A 111 32.92 8.77 41.64
C VAL A 111 31.79 9.50 40.90
N ALA A 112 31.44 10.72 41.31
CA ALA A 112 30.42 11.52 40.61
C ALA A 112 30.84 11.89 39.18
N ALA A 113 32.10 12.27 38.96
CA ALA A 113 32.63 12.57 37.62
C ALA A 113 32.63 11.33 36.70
N LEU A 114 32.97 10.16 37.24
CA LEU A 114 32.92 8.89 36.50
C LEU A 114 31.49 8.51 36.11
N LEU A 115 30.51 8.69 37.01
CA LEU A 115 29.11 8.44 36.72
C LEU A 115 28.57 9.35 35.61
N ILE A 116 28.91 10.64 35.65
CA ILE A 116 28.53 11.59 34.58
C ILE A 116 29.17 11.19 33.24
N ALA A 117 30.43 10.78 33.25
CA ALA A 117 31.12 10.31 32.04
C ALA A 117 30.46 9.03 31.47
N ILE A 118 30.07 8.08 32.32
CA ILE A 118 29.38 6.85 31.91
C ILE A 118 28.01 7.19 31.31
N ILE A 119 27.19 8.00 32.01
CA ILE A 119 25.86 8.41 31.54
C ILE A 119 25.96 9.20 30.23
N GLY A 120 26.94 10.10 30.11
CA GLY A 120 27.18 10.86 28.88
C GLY A 120 27.60 9.94 27.72
N THR A 121 28.43 8.93 27.99
CA THR A 121 28.86 7.95 26.98
C THR A 121 27.68 7.08 26.54
N ASP A 122 26.84 6.63 27.47
CA ASP A 122 25.65 5.83 27.15
C ASP A 122 24.59 6.65 26.42
N ASN A 123 24.35 7.91 26.82
CA ASN A 123 23.46 8.82 26.08
C ASN A 123 23.98 9.06 24.65
N TYR A 124 25.29 9.25 24.49
CA TYR A 124 25.91 9.43 23.18
C TYR A 124 25.80 8.18 22.31
N ARG A 125 26.05 6.99 22.88
CA ARG A 125 25.86 5.70 22.20
C ARG A 125 24.41 5.49 21.77
N LEU A 126 23.45 5.84 22.63
CA LEU A 126 22.03 5.73 22.33
C LEU A 126 21.62 6.68 21.18
N ARG A 127 22.10 7.92 21.19
CA ARG A 127 21.88 8.87 20.07
C ARG A 127 22.47 8.36 18.76
N GLN A 128 23.67 7.78 18.82
CA GLN A 128 24.31 7.15 17.65
C GLN A 128 23.47 5.99 17.10
N GLN A 129 22.88 5.15 17.97
CA GLN A 129 21.99 4.06 17.55
C GLN A 129 20.71 4.59 16.88
N GLN A 130 20.11 5.67 17.39
CA GLN A 130 18.92 6.28 16.79
C GLN A 130 19.19 6.81 15.38
N ILE A 131 20.33 7.48 15.17
CA ILE A 131 20.71 8.00 13.85
C ILE A 131 20.91 6.84 12.86
N ALA A 132 21.60 5.78 13.28
CA ALA A 132 21.81 4.60 12.44
C ALA A 132 20.48 3.93 12.04
N LEU A 133 19.54 3.79 13.00
CA LEU A 133 18.24 3.16 12.75
C LEU A 133 17.35 4.01 11.84
N GLN A 134 17.33 5.33 12.04
CA GLN A 134 16.60 6.27 11.17
C GLN A 134 17.13 6.24 9.74
N THR A 135 18.45 6.11 9.56
CA THR A 135 19.06 6.01 8.23
C THR A 135 18.65 4.72 7.53
N GLN A 136 18.56 3.59 8.25
CA GLN A 136 18.08 2.33 7.69
C GLN A 136 16.61 2.41 7.27
N LEU A 137 15.75 2.99 8.12
CA LEU A 137 14.34 3.18 7.79
C LEU A 137 14.16 4.11 6.58
N GLY A 138 14.93 5.20 6.49
CA GLY A 138 14.90 6.10 5.35
C GLY A 138 15.32 5.41 4.05
N ASN A 139 16.40 4.63 4.09
CA ASN A 139 16.86 3.88 2.90
C ASN A 139 15.85 2.83 2.46
N ALA A 140 15.25 2.09 3.41
CA ALA A 140 14.20 1.13 3.11
C ALA A 140 12.94 1.79 2.55
N GLN A 141 12.56 2.98 3.04
CA GLN A 141 11.44 3.76 2.49
C GLN A 141 11.73 4.22 1.06
N VAL A 142 12.94 4.69 0.77
CA VAL A 142 13.33 5.10 -0.58
C VAL A 142 13.28 3.92 -1.55
N GLU A 143 13.75 2.74 -1.14
CA GLU A 143 13.67 1.52 -1.95
C GLU A 143 12.21 1.11 -2.23
N GLN A 144 11.37 1.13 -1.19
CA GLN A 144 9.93 0.85 -1.32
C GLN A 144 9.25 1.85 -2.27
N GLN A 145 9.59 3.13 -2.17
CA GLN A 145 9.03 4.17 -3.02
C GLN A 145 9.48 4.01 -4.48
N ALA A 146 10.73 3.62 -4.72
CA ALA A 146 11.23 3.32 -6.07
C ALA A 146 10.54 2.09 -6.68
N LEU A 147 10.25 1.06 -5.87
CA LEU A 147 9.49 -0.09 -6.34
C LEU A 147 8.02 0.26 -6.62
N GLN A 148 7.43 1.12 -5.79
CA GLN A 148 6.05 1.59 -5.97
C GLN A 148 5.90 2.40 -7.26
N THR A 149 6.80 3.34 -7.52
CA THR A 149 6.79 4.13 -8.77
C THR A 149 7.05 3.25 -9.98
N ALA A 150 7.96 2.26 -9.88
CA ALA A 150 8.16 1.29 -10.95
C ALA A 150 6.88 0.51 -11.27
N LYS A 151 6.12 0.07 -10.25
CA LYS A 151 4.83 -0.59 -10.44
C LYS A 151 3.80 0.32 -11.10
N GLU A 152 3.66 1.56 -10.63
CA GLU A 152 2.73 2.53 -11.20
C GLU A 152 3.04 2.80 -12.68
N THR A 153 4.32 2.93 -13.04
CA THR A 153 4.72 3.12 -14.44
C THR A 153 4.41 1.91 -15.31
N LEU A 154 4.62 0.70 -14.80
CA LEU A 154 4.30 -0.53 -15.52
C LEU A 154 2.78 -0.68 -15.72
N GLN A 155 1.98 -0.35 -14.70
CA GLN A 155 0.52 -0.37 -14.80
C GLN A 155 0.00 0.64 -15.81
N ALA A 156 0.52 1.87 -15.79
CA ALA A 156 0.15 2.88 -16.78
C ALA A 156 0.51 2.45 -18.21
N GLN A 157 1.63 1.73 -18.40
CA GLN A 157 1.98 1.17 -19.70
C GLN A 157 1.02 0.06 -20.15
N LEU A 158 0.61 -0.83 -19.24
CA LEU A 158 -0.39 -1.87 -19.56
C LEU A 158 -1.71 -1.25 -19.97
N GLU A 159 -2.24 -0.30 -19.18
CA GLU A 159 -3.49 0.40 -19.50
C GLU A 159 -3.40 1.15 -20.84
N ALA A 160 -2.26 1.80 -21.11
CA ALA A 160 -2.01 2.46 -22.39
C ALA A 160 -1.95 1.47 -23.57
N THR A 161 -1.40 0.29 -23.36
CA THR A 161 -1.31 -0.75 -24.38
C THR A 161 -2.69 -1.37 -24.66
N GLU A 162 -3.48 -1.62 -23.60
CA GLU A 162 -4.84 -2.14 -23.73
C GLU A 162 -5.76 -1.16 -24.45
N THR A 163 -5.70 0.13 -24.10
CA THR A 163 -6.48 1.17 -24.79
C THR A 163 -6.09 1.31 -26.26
N GLN A 164 -4.80 1.21 -26.59
CA GLN A 164 -4.33 1.19 -27.98
C GLN A 164 -4.85 -0.03 -28.74
N LEU A 165 -4.81 -1.22 -28.13
CA LEU A 165 -5.33 -2.44 -28.75
C LEU A 165 -6.84 -2.36 -28.97
N ALA A 166 -7.60 -1.84 -28.00
CA ALA A 166 -9.03 -1.63 -28.12
C ALA A 166 -9.36 -0.64 -29.26
N ALA A 167 -8.63 0.47 -29.35
CA ALA A 167 -8.80 1.45 -30.43
C ALA A 167 -8.47 0.85 -31.81
N ALA A 168 -7.36 0.11 -31.93
CA ALA A 168 -6.96 -0.56 -33.16
C ALA A 168 -8.00 -1.60 -33.63
N ASN A 169 -8.57 -2.37 -32.69
CA ASN A 169 -9.62 -3.34 -33.00
C ASN A 169 -10.89 -2.66 -33.51
N VAL A 170 -11.30 -1.54 -32.91
CA VAL A 170 -12.47 -0.77 -33.37
C VAL A 170 -12.23 -0.21 -34.77
N GLU A 171 -11.05 0.34 -35.05
CA GLU A 171 -10.71 0.86 -36.38
C GLU A 171 -10.65 -0.25 -37.45
N ALA A 172 -10.11 -1.43 -37.10
CA ALA A 172 -10.11 -2.59 -38.00
C ALA A 172 -11.55 -3.04 -38.34
N VAL A 173 -12.43 -3.14 -37.34
CA VAL A 173 -13.84 -3.47 -37.55
C VAL A 173 -14.55 -2.38 -38.37
N LEU A 174 -14.31 -1.11 -38.09
CA LEU A 174 -14.88 0.01 -38.86
C LEU A 174 -14.39 0.00 -40.31
N ASN A 175 -13.12 -0.32 -40.56
CA ASN A 175 -12.60 -0.43 -41.93
C ASN A 175 -13.23 -1.59 -42.69
N ILE A 176 -13.53 -2.71 -42.03
CA ILE A 176 -14.30 -3.82 -42.61
C ILE A 176 -15.73 -3.37 -42.92
N LEU A 177 -16.42 -2.73 -41.98
CA LEU A 177 -17.80 -2.25 -42.17
C LEU A 177 -17.94 -1.15 -43.23
N ARG A 178 -16.87 -0.39 -43.48
CA ARG A 178 -16.83 0.66 -44.52
C ARG A 178 -16.53 0.11 -45.92
N GLN A 179 -16.21 -1.18 -46.06
CA GLN A 179 -16.06 -1.77 -47.38
C GLN A 179 -17.44 -1.82 -48.06
N PRO A 180 -17.57 -1.31 -49.30
CA PRO A 180 -18.86 -1.02 -49.91
C PRO A 180 -19.79 -2.23 -50.12
N ASN A 181 -19.32 -3.48 -49.92
CA ASN A 181 -20.09 -4.71 -50.09
C ASN A 181 -19.84 -5.78 -48.99
N ALA A 182 -19.23 -5.42 -47.85
CA ALA A 182 -19.05 -6.37 -46.75
C ALA A 182 -20.40 -6.76 -46.12
N LEU A 183 -20.78 -8.04 -46.19
CA LEU A 183 -21.97 -8.57 -45.51
C LEU A 183 -21.54 -9.34 -44.27
N VAL A 184 -22.18 -9.07 -43.14
CA VAL A 184 -21.90 -9.72 -41.85
C VAL A 184 -23.12 -10.53 -41.41
N TYR A 185 -22.91 -11.81 -41.13
CA TYR A 185 -23.93 -12.72 -40.60
C TYR A 185 -23.57 -13.13 -39.17
N SER A 186 -24.51 -12.98 -38.25
CA SER A 186 -24.36 -13.51 -36.89
C SER A 186 -24.65 -15.01 -36.89
N LEU A 187 -23.76 -15.79 -36.27
CA LEU A 187 -23.87 -17.24 -36.15
C LEU A 187 -24.05 -17.63 -34.69
N GLN A 188 -25.02 -18.50 -34.43
CA GLN A 188 -25.28 -19.03 -33.09
C GLN A 188 -25.05 -20.54 -33.03
N GLY A 189 -24.53 -20.98 -31.89
CA GLY A 189 -24.37 -22.38 -31.52
C GLY A 189 -25.69 -23.13 -31.54
N THR A 190 -25.66 -24.35 -32.07
CA THR A 190 -26.78 -25.31 -31.96
C THR A 190 -26.62 -26.15 -30.68
N ASP A 191 -27.53 -27.11 -30.45
CA ASP A 191 -27.39 -28.07 -29.35
C ASP A 191 -26.07 -28.87 -29.37
N ASN A 192 -25.44 -29.02 -30.55
CA ASN A 192 -24.15 -29.71 -30.70
C ASN A 192 -22.95 -28.84 -30.30
N ALA A 193 -23.14 -27.53 -30.13
CA ALA A 193 -22.10 -26.56 -29.81
C ALA A 193 -22.71 -25.31 -29.13
N SER A 194 -23.48 -25.51 -28.06
CA SER A 194 -24.36 -24.49 -27.48
C SER A 194 -23.65 -23.26 -26.89
N THR A 195 -22.37 -23.40 -26.54
CA THR A 195 -21.52 -22.31 -26.06
C THR A 195 -20.76 -21.60 -27.17
N SER A 196 -20.89 -22.08 -28.41
CA SER A 196 -20.18 -21.51 -29.56
C SER A 196 -20.98 -20.38 -30.18
N SER A 197 -20.27 -19.36 -30.67
CA SER A 197 -20.85 -18.25 -31.41
C SER A 197 -19.88 -17.77 -32.48
N GLY A 198 -20.35 -16.97 -33.43
CA GLY A 198 -19.46 -16.42 -34.44
C GLY A 198 -20.07 -15.34 -35.30
N SER A 199 -19.25 -14.79 -36.18
CA SER A 199 -19.64 -13.85 -37.22
C SER A 199 -18.99 -14.27 -38.52
N LEU A 200 -19.80 -14.38 -39.58
CA LEU A 200 -19.33 -14.64 -40.93
C LEU A 200 -19.32 -13.34 -41.71
N LEU A 201 -18.14 -12.90 -42.12
CA LEU A 201 -17.95 -11.78 -43.02
C LEU A 201 -17.76 -12.33 -44.43
N THR A 202 -18.59 -11.88 -45.38
CA THR A 202 -18.43 -12.21 -46.80
C THR A 202 -18.03 -10.97 -47.57
N LEU A 203 -17.05 -11.13 -48.47
CA LEU A 203 -16.55 -10.13 -49.40
C LEU A 203 -16.91 -10.56 -50.83
N PRO A 204 -18.09 -10.17 -51.36
CA PRO A 204 -18.55 -10.62 -52.68
C PRO A 204 -17.58 -10.27 -53.81
N ASP A 205 -16.95 -9.10 -53.72
CA ASP A 205 -16.02 -8.59 -54.75
C ASP A 205 -14.74 -9.45 -54.89
N HIS A 206 -14.37 -10.18 -53.83
CA HIS A 206 -13.15 -11.00 -53.79
C HIS A 206 -13.43 -12.51 -53.68
N SER A 207 -14.70 -12.93 -53.72
CA SER A 207 -15.10 -14.33 -53.47
C SER A 207 -14.47 -14.89 -52.19
N GLU A 208 -14.36 -14.05 -51.16
CA GLU A 208 -13.65 -14.36 -49.94
C GLU A 208 -14.59 -14.31 -48.74
N VAL A 209 -14.36 -15.22 -47.80
CA VAL A 209 -15.13 -15.33 -46.57
C VAL A 209 -14.17 -15.42 -45.40
N GLN A 210 -14.50 -14.68 -44.35
CA GLN A 210 -13.81 -14.71 -43.08
C GLN A 210 -14.80 -15.09 -41.98
N LEU A 211 -14.48 -16.13 -41.22
CA LEU A 211 -15.22 -16.55 -40.05
C LEU A 211 -14.43 -16.16 -38.81
N VAL A 212 -15.07 -15.41 -37.92
CA VAL A 212 -14.59 -15.20 -36.55
C VAL A 212 -15.51 -15.99 -35.63
N SER A 213 -14.96 -16.93 -34.89
CA SER A 213 -15.69 -17.85 -34.02
C SER A 213 -15.17 -17.79 -32.59
N HIS A 214 -16.05 -18.03 -31.64
CA HIS A 214 -15.75 -18.06 -30.22
C HIS A 214 -16.23 -19.38 -29.63
N ASN A 215 -15.39 -20.03 -28.82
CA ASN A 215 -15.63 -21.34 -28.22
C ASN A 215 -16.03 -22.44 -29.23
N LEU A 216 -15.60 -22.34 -30.50
CA LEU A 216 -15.79 -23.41 -31.48
C LEU A 216 -14.69 -24.48 -31.27
N PRO A 217 -15.04 -25.75 -31.03
CA PRO A 217 -14.02 -26.77 -30.72
C PRO A 217 -13.02 -27.01 -31.85
N VAL A 218 -11.77 -27.34 -31.49
CA VAL A 218 -10.80 -27.90 -32.43
C VAL A 218 -11.19 -29.36 -32.70
N LEU A 219 -11.39 -29.71 -33.97
CA LEU A 219 -11.83 -31.05 -34.36
C LEU A 219 -10.68 -32.07 -34.36
N PRO A 220 -10.95 -33.35 -34.08
CA PRO A 220 -9.97 -34.42 -34.20
C PRO A 220 -9.61 -34.69 -35.67
N THR A 221 -8.50 -35.38 -35.89
CA THR A 221 -8.06 -35.81 -37.22
C THR A 221 -9.14 -36.62 -37.94
N GLY A 222 -9.45 -36.23 -39.19
CA GLY A 222 -10.45 -36.90 -40.03
C GLY A 222 -11.82 -36.21 -40.06
N GLN A 223 -12.03 -35.18 -39.23
CA GLN A 223 -13.22 -34.32 -39.27
C GLN A 223 -12.86 -32.92 -39.79
N VAL A 224 -13.84 -32.24 -40.39
CA VAL A 224 -13.69 -30.89 -40.93
C VAL A 224 -14.99 -30.11 -40.76
N TYR A 225 -14.89 -28.79 -40.58
CA TYR A 225 -16.06 -27.93 -40.64
C TYR A 225 -16.38 -27.61 -42.11
N ARG A 226 -17.66 -27.64 -42.46
CA ARG A 226 -18.13 -27.26 -43.80
C ARG A 226 -19.14 -26.13 -43.72
N LEU A 227 -18.94 -25.11 -44.55
CA LEU A 227 -19.88 -24.00 -44.70
C LEU A 227 -20.89 -24.34 -45.79
N TRP A 228 -22.17 -24.10 -45.48
CA TRP A 228 -23.27 -24.19 -46.41
C TRP A 228 -24.04 -22.88 -46.49
N SER A 229 -24.36 -22.49 -47.71
CA SER A 229 -25.22 -21.34 -48.02
C SER A 229 -26.57 -21.83 -48.53
N VAL A 230 -27.66 -21.27 -48.00
CA VAL A 230 -29.02 -21.59 -48.39
C VAL A 230 -29.67 -20.30 -48.91
N ALA A 231 -29.93 -20.23 -50.21
CA ALA A 231 -30.43 -19.02 -50.87
C ALA A 231 -31.86 -18.65 -50.45
N THR A 232 -32.72 -19.64 -50.24
CA THR A 232 -34.12 -19.50 -49.76
C THR A 232 -34.47 -20.67 -48.85
N GLU A 233 -35.50 -20.57 -48.01
CA GLU A 233 -35.91 -21.67 -47.10
C GLU A 233 -36.15 -23.02 -47.79
N THR A 234 -36.50 -23.00 -49.08
CA THR A 234 -36.79 -24.20 -49.88
C THR A 234 -35.62 -24.67 -50.75
N SER A 235 -34.51 -23.92 -50.77
CA SER A 235 -33.33 -24.25 -51.58
C SER A 235 -32.48 -25.32 -50.90
N THR A 236 -31.89 -26.20 -51.69
CA THR A 236 -30.88 -27.15 -51.18
C THR A 236 -29.61 -26.41 -50.76
N PRO A 237 -28.98 -26.76 -49.62
CA PRO A 237 -27.76 -26.10 -49.18
C PRO A 237 -26.61 -26.28 -50.18
N MET A 238 -25.97 -25.19 -50.54
CA MET A 238 -24.81 -25.13 -51.44
C MET A 238 -23.52 -25.18 -50.63
N PHE A 239 -22.55 -25.98 -51.08
CA PHE A 239 -21.24 -26.07 -50.43
C PHE A 239 -20.40 -24.82 -50.69
N CYS A 240 -19.95 -24.18 -49.61
CA CYS A 240 -19.24 -22.89 -49.65
C CYS A 240 -17.84 -22.94 -49.06
N GLY A 241 -17.29 -24.14 -48.91
CA GLY A 241 -15.94 -24.36 -48.46
C GLY A 241 -15.88 -25.14 -47.16
N GLN A 242 -14.65 -25.45 -46.78
CA GLN A 242 -14.35 -26.23 -45.58
C GLN A 242 -13.13 -25.65 -44.88
N PHE A 243 -13.08 -25.77 -43.56
CA PHE A 243 -12.02 -25.20 -42.75
C PHE A 243 -11.79 -26.02 -41.48
N ASN A 244 -10.64 -25.78 -40.85
CA ASN A 244 -10.33 -26.29 -39.51
C ASN A 244 -10.22 -25.08 -38.57
N ASN A 245 -10.84 -25.15 -37.41
CA ASN A 245 -10.72 -24.07 -36.44
C ASN A 245 -9.32 -24.06 -35.80
N THR A 246 -8.77 -22.86 -35.56
CA THR A 246 -7.49 -22.63 -34.89
C THR A 246 -7.73 -22.11 -33.46
N GLU A 247 -6.69 -22.06 -32.63
CA GLU A 247 -6.78 -21.46 -31.27
C GLU A 247 -7.13 -19.96 -31.32
N GLU A 248 -6.84 -19.30 -32.44
CA GLU A 248 -7.13 -17.89 -32.67
C GLU A 248 -8.63 -17.64 -32.97
N GLY A 249 -9.38 -18.68 -33.34
CA GLY A 249 -10.81 -18.60 -33.63
C GLY A 249 -11.16 -17.86 -34.93
N SER A 250 -10.18 -17.42 -35.72
CA SER A 250 -10.37 -16.68 -36.97
C SER A 250 -9.81 -17.47 -38.15
N VAL A 251 -10.63 -17.68 -39.17
CA VAL A 251 -10.25 -18.43 -40.38
C VAL A 251 -10.78 -17.73 -41.63
N GLN A 252 -9.99 -17.78 -42.71
CA GLN A 252 -10.28 -17.11 -43.97
C GLN A 252 -10.05 -18.06 -45.14
N TRP A 253 -10.96 -18.06 -46.12
CA TRP A 253 -10.85 -18.86 -47.33
C TRP A 253 -11.58 -18.25 -48.52
N THR A 254 -11.18 -18.67 -49.71
CA THR A 254 -11.88 -18.35 -50.96
C THR A 254 -13.01 -19.34 -51.20
N VAL A 255 -14.22 -18.84 -51.49
CA VAL A 255 -15.37 -19.71 -51.74
C VAL A 255 -15.28 -20.34 -53.14
N PRO A 256 -15.73 -21.60 -53.33
CA PRO A 256 -15.69 -22.26 -54.63
C PRO A 256 -16.65 -21.66 -55.67
N ASP A 257 -17.76 -21.08 -55.21
CA ASP A 257 -18.83 -20.52 -56.04
C ASP A 257 -19.18 -19.11 -55.55
N ALA A 258 -19.26 -18.13 -56.44
CA ALA A 258 -19.62 -16.76 -56.10
C ALA A 258 -21.04 -16.65 -55.51
N LEU A 259 -21.92 -17.59 -55.81
CA LEU A 259 -23.27 -17.67 -55.24
C LEU A 259 -23.24 -17.89 -53.71
N CYS A 260 -22.15 -18.43 -53.16
CA CYS A 260 -21.97 -18.54 -51.72
C CYS A 260 -21.94 -17.19 -51.00
N ASN A 261 -21.51 -16.14 -51.69
CA ASN A 261 -21.43 -14.78 -51.17
C ASN A 261 -22.66 -13.94 -51.57
N ALA A 262 -23.61 -14.51 -52.31
CA ALA A 262 -24.81 -13.82 -52.78
C ALA A 262 -25.95 -13.92 -51.77
N LYS A 263 -25.94 -13.05 -50.75
CA LYS A 263 -27.03 -12.81 -49.78
C LYS A 263 -27.89 -14.05 -49.44
N PRO A 264 -27.34 -15.07 -48.78
CA PRO A 264 -28.11 -16.24 -48.35
C PRO A 264 -29.23 -15.90 -47.37
N ALA A 265 -30.38 -16.57 -47.48
CA ALA A 265 -31.40 -16.54 -46.43
C ALA A 265 -30.93 -17.22 -45.14
N LYS A 266 -30.10 -18.26 -45.26
CA LYS A 266 -29.57 -19.02 -44.12
C LYS A 266 -28.17 -19.55 -44.40
N VAL A 267 -27.35 -19.57 -43.36
CA VAL A 267 -26.00 -20.12 -43.37
C VAL A 267 -25.90 -21.20 -42.31
N ILE A 268 -25.24 -22.32 -42.65
CA ILE A 268 -25.10 -23.48 -41.78
C ILE A 268 -23.64 -23.92 -41.78
N ILE A 269 -23.08 -24.18 -40.60
CA ILE A 269 -21.78 -24.86 -40.46
C ILE A 269 -22.03 -26.22 -39.82
N THR A 270 -21.52 -27.26 -40.46
CA THR A 270 -21.62 -28.66 -40.01
C THR A 270 -20.25 -29.23 -39.71
N VAL A 271 -20.22 -30.32 -38.95
CA VAL A 271 -19.03 -31.17 -38.79
C VAL A 271 -19.20 -32.41 -39.66
N ASP A 272 -18.34 -32.59 -40.65
CA ASP A 272 -18.40 -33.73 -41.57
C ASP A 272 -17.06 -34.49 -41.56
N ALA A 273 -17.07 -35.72 -42.08
CA ALA A 273 -15.82 -36.43 -42.32
C ALA A 273 -15.12 -35.84 -43.55
N VAL A 274 -13.79 -35.73 -43.49
CA VAL A 274 -12.98 -35.18 -44.60
C VAL A 274 -13.21 -35.96 -45.91
N ILE A 275 -13.45 -37.26 -45.81
CA ILE A 275 -13.67 -38.16 -46.96
C ILE A 275 -15.08 -38.10 -47.55
N ASP A 276 -16.05 -37.52 -46.84
CA ASP A 276 -17.44 -37.53 -47.28
C ASP A 276 -17.62 -36.60 -48.49
N PRO A 277 -18.51 -36.93 -49.44
CA PRO A 277 -18.88 -35.98 -50.49
C PRO A 277 -19.47 -34.71 -49.86
N PRO A 278 -19.40 -33.55 -50.56
CA PRO A 278 -19.96 -32.29 -50.07
C PRO A 278 -21.49 -32.33 -50.15
N VAL A 279 -22.09 -33.08 -49.24
CA VAL A 279 -23.52 -33.12 -48.92
C VAL A 279 -23.67 -32.81 -47.43
N PRO A 280 -24.60 -31.94 -47.02
CA PRO A 280 -24.77 -31.54 -45.61
C PRO A 280 -25.38 -32.70 -44.80
N LYS A 281 -24.55 -33.66 -44.41
CA LYS A 281 -24.96 -34.83 -43.61
C LYS A 281 -24.57 -34.69 -42.14
N GLY A 282 -23.50 -33.96 -41.87
CA GLY A 282 -23.01 -33.69 -40.53
C GLY A 282 -24.00 -32.91 -39.65
N PRO A 283 -23.92 -33.07 -38.32
CA PRO A 283 -24.71 -32.27 -37.40
C PRO A 283 -24.36 -30.78 -37.56
N PRO A 284 -25.36 -29.88 -37.62
CA PRO A 284 -25.10 -28.44 -37.61
C PRO A 284 -24.56 -28.04 -36.24
N VAL A 285 -23.53 -27.21 -36.23
CA VAL A 285 -22.87 -26.67 -35.02
C VAL A 285 -23.07 -25.16 -34.89
N LEU A 286 -23.11 -24.45 -36.01
CA LEU A 286 -23.43 -23.03 -36.06
C LEU A 286 -24.47 -22.78 -37.15
N THR A 287 -25.42 -21.91 -36.87
CA THR A 287 -26.41 -21.45 -37.83
C THR A 287 -26.60 -19.95 -37.74
N GLY A 288 -26.77 -19.30 -38.88
CA GLY A 288 -27.15 -17.89 -38.98
C GLY A 288 -28.30 -17.71 -39.95
N GLU A 289 -29.26 -16.88 -39.57
CA GLU A 289 -30.42 -16.50 -40.39
C GLU A 289 -30.42 -14.97 -40.53
N ILE A 290 -30.96 -14.46 -41.65
CA ILE A 290 -31.18 -13.02 -41.86
C ILE A 290 -32.49 -12.61 -41.20
#